data_AF-A0A353ZID9-F1
#
_entry.id   AF-A0A353ZID9-F1
#
_cell.length_a   1.000
_cell.length_b   1.000
_cell.length_c   1.000
_cell.angle_alpha   90.00
_cell.angle_beta   90.00
_cell.angle_gamma   90.00
#
_symmetry.space_group_name_H-M   'P 1'
#
loop_
_entity.id
_entity.type
_entity.pdbx_description
1 polymer ?
#
loop_
_entity_poly.entity_id
_entity_poly.type
_entity_poly.pdbx_seq_one_letter_code
_entity_poly.pdbx_strand_id
1 'polypeptide(L)'
;MVLSKRMARVQVGKNRGRAVWVAGGLVLLLAGLGAWIYRGRAASGTGRPSIGTTFEEVQRLFDEAQAAARAGDQDLFRELVEKLRSYPGTAGHINLLLGVGLTFSGDMDAALRQISRVAPVGTLRKPMLQWSAECLMRQQRWGEAEQLLKLVIEEDPQDAENHRNLATVYHNLGAMDFALAALQETQRLDPDDYRAHRLAGLILNADYANYTEAINQYRSALDRSPPDEVVRAIRSELAHCLIEQRDYNAAMEILEAVPVAVPVLVMRSECLWSMGELEESQKLLAEAEALKPDSVQVRLLRARMLLDDGQRDQAIAIYEELLAKEPHDFQTRYQLALAYQSAGNAEAYERELARYRESESKRSELFDMYREAMQRPADYEIRERLAALSQELGQHELSETWRKAARSARELAGVPPE
;
A
#
# COMPACT_ATOMS: atom_id res chain seq x y z
N MET A 1 11.36 -60.72 35.96
CA MET A 1 12.57 -60.28 35.23
C MET A 1 12.78 -58.81 35.57
N VAL A 2 13.46 -58.43 36.65
CA VAL A 2 14.92 -58.36 36.82
C VAL A 2 15.57 -57.39 35.83
N LEU A 3 15.90 -56.18 36.35
CA LEU A 3 17.14 -55.35 36.17
C LEU A 3 17.52 -54.92 34.73
N SER A 4 18.12 -53.76 34.44
CA SER A 4 18.68 -52.66 35.25
C SER A 4 19.05 -51.47 34.34
N LYS A 5 19.17 -50.30 34.99
CA LYS A 5 19.85 -49.07 34.59
C LYS A 5 21.20 -49.27 33.88
N ARG A 6 21.58 -48.33 32.99
CA ARG A 6 22.86 -47.60 33.12
C ARG A 6 22.88 -46.27 32.34
N MET A 7 23.06 -45.20 33.11
CA MET A 7 23.65 -43.94 32.66
C MET A 7 25.12 -44.18 32.25
N ALA A 8 25.58 -43.43 31.26
CA ALA A 8 26.97 -42.98 31.20
C ALA A 8 27.02 -41.56 30.62
N ARG A 9 27.64 -40.68 31.40
CA ARG A 9 28.01 -39.29 31.11
C ARG A 9 29.54 -39.27 31.10
N VAL A 10 30.12 -38.20 30.53
CA VAL A 10 31.56 -37.80 30.60
C VAL A 10 32.40 -38.50 29.49
N GLN A 11 33.25 -37.84 28.67
CA GLN A 11 34.21 -36.78 28.99
C GLN A 11 34.69 -35.91 27.80
N VAL A 12 34.87 -34.63 28.12
CA VAL A 12 35.77 -33.60 27.56
C VAL A 12 37.10 -34.12 26.99
N GLY A 13 37.44 -33.68 25.77
CA GLY A 13 38.76 -33.76 25.17
C GLY A 13 39.22 -32.38 24.66
N LYS A 14 40.22 -31.80 25.35
CA LYS A 14 40.95 -30.58 24.99
C LYS A 14 41.76 -30.79 23.71
N ASN A 15 41.85 -29.76 22.85
CA ASN A 15 43.12 -29.49 22.18
C ASN A 15 43.34 -27.97 22.03
N ARG A 16 44.41 -27.49 22.67
CA ARG A 16 44.93 -26.13 22.61
C ARG A 16 46.05 -26.08 21.57
N GLY A 17 46.11 -24.96 20.85
CA GLY A 17 47.37 -24.29 20.55
C GLY A 17 47.81 -24.29 19.09
N ARG A 18 47.70 -23.12 18.45
CA ARG A 18 48.86 -22.33 18.06
C ARG A 18 48.45 -20.91 17.69
N ALA A 19 48.89 -19.97 18.53
CA ALA A 19 49.00 -18.56 18.20
C ALA A 19 50.23 -18.37 17.31
N VAL A 20 50.11 -17.54 16.28
CA VAL A 20 51.23 -16.86 15.64
C VAL A 20 50.94 -15.37 15.73
N TRP A 21 51.79 -14.68 16.47
CA TRP A 21 51.95 -13.25 16.49
C TRP A 21 52.82 -12.83 15.31
N VAL A 22 52.39 -11.82 14.54
CA VAL A 22 53.32 -10.83 13.98
C VAL A 22 52.68 -9.46 14.18
N ALA A 23 53.41 -8.64 14.93
CA ALA A 23 53.12 -7.25 15.24
C ALA A 23 53.57 -6.31 14.10
N GLY A 24 53.03 -5.10 14.10
CA GLY A 24 53.73 -3.93 13.56
C GLY A 24 52.84 -2.95 12.80
N GLY A 25 52.49 -1.82 13.42
CA GLY A 25 51.87 -0.70 12.70
C GLY A 25 51.10 0.29 13.57
N LEU A 26 51.73 0.81 14.62
CA LEU A 26 51.21 1.87 15.47
C LEU A 26 51.27 3.22 14.73
N VAL A 27 50.14 3.92 14.56
CA VAL A 27 50.13 5.39 14.50
C VAL A 27 49.07 5.89 15.47
N LEU A 28 49.56 6.40 16.59
CA LEU A 28 48.88 7.30 17.51
C LEU A 28 48.61 8.63 16.80
N LEU A 29 47.41 9.20 16.98
CA LEU A 29 47.28 10.59 17.39
C LEU A 29 45.98 10.79 18.18
N LEU A 30 46.18 11.11 19.45
CA LEU A 30 45.21 11.57 20.45
C LEU A 30 44.70 12.98 20.12
N ALA A 31 43.41 13.22 20.43
CA ALA A 31 42.84 14.42 21.07
C ALA A 31 41.37 14.56 20.61
N GLY A 32 40.35 14.72 21.45
CA GLY A 32 40.25 14.81 22.89
C GLY A 32 38.76 14.81 23.24
N LEU A 33 38.38 13.96 24.19
CA LEU A 33 37.06 13.96 24.83
C LEU A 33 36.90 15.26 25.63
N GLY A 34 35.93 16.09 25.24
CA GLY A 34 35.49 17.25 26.01
C GLY A 34 34.04 17.06 26.46
N ALA A 35 33.83 16.28 27.52
CA ALA A 35 32.59 16.28 28.27
C ALA A 35 32.50 17.58 29.08
N TRP A 36 31.60 18.49 28.69
CA TRP A 36 31.32 19.71 29.45
C TRP A 36 30.26 19.43 30.51
N ILE A 37 30.69 19.38 31.77
CA ILE A 37 29.81 19.49 32.94
C ILE A 37 29.67 20.98 33.27
N TYR A 38 28.45 21.50 33.10
CA TYR A 38 28.10 22.88 33.39
C TYR A 38 27.90 23.07 34.90
N ARG A 39 28.77 23.84 35.56
CA ARG A 39 28.47 24.51 36.84
C ARG A 39 28.41 26.00 36.58
N GLY A 40 27.21 26.57 36.76
CA GLY A 40 26.93 27.97 36.52
C GLY A 40 27.68 28.91 37.46
N ARG A 41 28.11 30.04 36.89
CA ARG A 41 28.21 31.31 37.61
C ARG A 41 27.80 32.42 36.65
N ALA A 42 26.65 33.01 36.93
CA ALA A 42 26.10 34.14 36.21
C ALA A 42 26.94 35.40 36.44
N ALA A 43 27.15 36.20 35.38
CA ALA A 43 27.01 37.65 35.42
C ALA A 43 27.11 38.27 34.00
N SER A 44 25.98 38.83 33.56
CA SER A 44 25.79 40.01 32.70
C SER A 44 26.43 40.07 31.30
N GLY A 45 25.58 40.07 30.27
CA GLY A 45 25.85 40.76 29.00
C GLY A 45 25.45 39.98 27.75
N THR A 46 24.32 40.35 27.15
CA THR A 46 23.79 39.92 25.83
C THR A 46 23.34 38.46 25.73
N GLY A 47 22.02 38.26 25.69
CA GLY A 47 21.38 36.95 25.56
C GLY A 47 21.71 36.29 24.22
N ARG A 48 22.59 35.30 24.24
CA ARG A 48 22.61 34.25 23.23
C ARG A 48 21.89 33.03 23.82
N PRO A 49 20.86 32.49 23.15
CA PRO A 49 20.27 31.24 23.60
C PRO A 49 21.37 30.16 23.67
N SER A 50 21.28 29.30 24.68
CA SER A 50 22.15 28.13 24.79
C SER A 50 22.00 27.25 23.53
N ILE A 51 23.05 26.52 23.13
CA ILE A 51 23.00 25.68 21.92
C ILE A 51 21.84 24.67 21.96
N GLY A 52 21.48 24.16 23.15
CA GLY A 52 20.32 23.28 23.36
C GLY A 52 18.98 23.97 23.07
N THR A 53 18.79 25.20 23.57
CA THR A 53 17.58 25.99 23.30
C THR A 53 17.40 26.34 21.81
N THR A 54 18.50 26.53 21.07
CA THR A 54 18.44 26.83 19.63
C THR A 54 18.03 25.61 18.79
N PHE A 55 18.49 24.40 19.16
CA PHE A 55 18.11 23.18 18.45
C PHE A 55 16.63 22.83 18.66
N GLU A 56 16.16 22.87 19.91
CA GLU A 56 14.75 22.63 20.25
C GLU A 56 13.83 23.63 19.55
N GLU A 57 14.23 24.89 19.46
CA GLU A 57 13.46 25.92 18.77
C GLU A 57 13.41 25.71 17.25
N VAL A 58 14.53 25.34 16.62
CA VAL A 58 14.56 24.99 15.20
C VAL A 58 13.67 23.78 14.90
N GLN A 59 13.74 22.73 15.73
CA GLN A 59 12.91 21.54 15.57
C GLN A 59 11.42 21.88 15.73
N ARG A 60 11.06 22.66 16.75
CA ARG A 60 9.69 23.12 16.97
C ARG A 60 9.16 23.92 15.78
N LEU A 61 9.92 24.90 15.29
CA LEU A 61 9.53 25.70 14.12
C LEU A 61 9.38 24.83 12.86
N PHE A 62 10.23 23.82 12.70
CA PHE A 62 10.16 22.88 11.60
C PHE A 62 8.90 22.02 11.67
N ASP A 63 8.58 21.47 12.84
CA ASP A 63 7.37 20.65 13.05
C ASP A 63 6.08 21.49 12.89
N GLU A 64 6.05 22.70 13.44
CA GLU A 64 4.96 23.66 13.25
C GLU A 64 4.77 24.01 11.76
N ALA A 65 5.86 24.19 11.01
CA ALA A 65 5.78 24.49 9.59
C ALA A 65 5.27 23.29 8.78
N GLN A 66 5.66 22.06 9.12
CA GLN A 66 5.08 20.86 8.50
C GLN A 66 3.58 20.75 8.77
N ALA A 67 3.14 21.05 9.99
CA ALA A 67 1.73 21.07 10.34
C ALA A 67 0.95 22.14 9.56
N ALA A 68 1.51 23.35 9.44
CA ALA A 68 0.91 24.43 8.65
C ALA A 68 0.78 24.04 7.16
N ALA A 69 1.80 23.39 6.59
CA ALA A 69 1.74 22.90 5.21
C ALA A 69 0.63 21.84 5.03
N ARG A 70 0.51 20.89 5.97
CA ARG A 70 -0.56 19.87 5.98
C ARG A 70 -1.96 20.49 6.09
N ALA A 71 -2.09 21.55 6.88
CA ALA A 71 -3.34 22.27 7.07
C ALA A 71 -3.70 23.21 5.89
N GLY A 72 -2.77 23.43 4.95
CA GLY A 72 -2.94 24.40 3.87
C GLY A 72 -2.84 25.87 4.32
N ASP A 73 -2.35 26.13 5.54
CA ASP A 73 -2.14 27.50 6.05
C ASP A 73 -0.85 28.09 5.45
N GLN A 74 -0.99 28.66 4.26
CA GLN A 74 0.15 29.21 3.52
C GLN A 74 0.76 30.46 4.15
N ASP A 75 -0.01 31.22 4.94
CA ASP A 75 0.49 32.42 5.61
C ASP A 75 1.38 32.02 6.79
N LEU A 76 0.88 31.14 7.67
CA LEU A 76 1.66 30.62 8.79
C LEU A 76 2.89 29.84 8.30
N PHE A 77 2.73 29.02 7.25
CA PHE A 77 3.86 28.29 6.66
C PHE A 77 4.97 29.24 6.19
N ARG A 78 4.63 30.31 5.46
CA ARG A 78 5.61 31.30 5.00
C ARG A 78 6.27 32.04 6.16
N GLU A 79 5.50 32.41 7.18
CA GLU A 79 6.03 33.06 8.39
C GLU A 79 7.05 32.16 9.11
N LEU A 80 6.72 30.88 9.32
CA LEU A 80 7.58 29.93 10.02
C LEU A 80 8.87 29.63 9.23
N VAL A 81 8.77 29.50 7.90
CA VAL A 81 9.95 29.34 7.02
C VAL A 81 10.85 30.57 7.12
N GLU A 82 10.29 31.79 7.14
CA GLU A 82 11.07 33.03 7.27
C GLU A 82 11.74 33.13 8.63
N LYS A 83 11.04 32.77 9.72
CA LYS A 83 11.66 32.67 11.06
C LYS A 83 12.84 31.70 11.03
N LEU A 84 12.70 30.55 10.38
CA LEU A 84 13.74 29.53 10.29
C LEU A 84 14.99 30.04 9.55
N ARG A 85 14.86 30.95 8.58
CA ARG A 85 15.99 31.59 7.87
C ARG A 85 16.89 32.42 8.78
N SER A 86 16.35 32.92 9.89
CA SER A 86 17.13 33.70 10.85
C SER A 86 18.12 32.84 11.65
N TYR A 87 17.95 31.52 11.65
CA TYR A 87 18.82 30.58 12.34
C TYR A 87 19.93 30.04 11.42
N PRO A 88 21.22 30.11 11.81
CA PRO A 88 22.30 29.53 11.03
C PRO A 88 22.16 28.01 10.88
N GLY A 89 22.51 27.46 9.71
CA GLY A 89 22.52 26.01 9.48
C GLY A 89 21.14 25.39 9.18
N THR A 90 20.08 26.18 9.06
CA THR A 90 18.72 25.68 8.76
C THR A 90 18.43 25.49 7.27
N ALA A 91 19.40 25.70 6.38
CA ALA A 91 19.22 25.58 4.94
C ALA A 91 18.61 24.21 4.54
N GLY A 92 19.04 23.12 5.18
CA GLY A 92 18.45 21.79 4.97
C GLY A 92 16.98 21.71 5.42
N HIS A 93 16.65 22.28 6.58
CA HIS A 93 15.26 22.31 7.08
C HIS A 93 14.36 23.11 6.14
N ILE A 94 14.84 24.26 5.66
CA ILE A 94 14.10 25.12 4.71
C ILE A 94 13.89 24.40 3.38
N ASN A 95 14.93 23.79 2.80
CA ASN A 95 14.79 23.03 1.55
C ASN A 95 13.78 21.88 1.70
N LEU A 96 13.81 21.18 2.84
CA LEU A 96 12.84 20.14 3.12
C LEU A 96 11.43 20.71 3.22
N LEU A 97 11.20 21.76 4.02
CA LEU A 97 9.89 22.41 4.15
C LEU A 97 9.34 22.90 2.81
N LEU A 98 10.16 23.54 1.98
CA LEU A 98 9.75 23.95 0.64
C LEU A 98 9.35 22.75 -0.22
N GLY A 99 10.08 21.63 -0.11
CA GLY A 99 9.70 20.35 -0.68
C GLY A 99 8.32 19.88 -0.20
N VAL A 100 8.09 19.88 1.11
CA VAL A 100 6.80 19.53 1.73
C VAL A 100 5.66 20.41 1.20
N GLY A 101 5.87 21.72 1.14
CA GLY A 101 4.89 22.66 0.60
C GLY A 101 4.54 22.37 -0.86
N LEU A 102 5.53 22.02 -1.68
CA LEU A 102 5.34 21.61 -3.08
C LEU A 102 4.60 20.27 -3.21
N THR A 103 4.83 19.33 -2.30
CA THR A 103 4.07 18.07 -2.22
C THR A 103 2.57 18.37 -2.00
N PHE A 104 2.23 19.27 -1.08
CA PHE A 104 0.83 19.65 -0.86
C PHE A 104 0.24 20.50 -1.99
N SER A 105 1.06 21.25 -2.73
CA SER A 105 0.61 21.99 -3.92
C SER A 105 0.45 21.12 -5.18
N GLY A 106 0.81 19.83 -5.12
CA GLY A 106 0.66 18.90 -6.23
C GLY A 106 1.87 18.79 -7.19
N ASP A 107 2.91 19.63 -7.02
CA ASP A 107 4.09 19.61 -7.90
C ASP A 107 5.16 18.67 -7.33
N MET A 108 4.93 17.36 -7.51
CA MET A 108 5.80 16.30 -6.98
C MET A 108 7.21 16.36 -7.56
N ASP A 109 7.37 16.78 -8.82
CA ASP A 109 8.69 16.87 -9.45
C ASP A 109 9.51 18.03 -8.89
N ALA A 110 8.88 19.19 -8.67
CA ALA A 110 9.54 20.29 -7.97
C ALA A 110 9.83 19.93 -6.51
N ALA A 111 8.91 19.24 -5.84
CA ALA A 111 9.11 18.76 -4.47
C ALA A 111 10.36 17.87 -4.37
N LEU A 112 10.46 16.83 -5.22
CA LEU A 112 11.62 15.94 -5.26
C LEU A 112 12.93 16.70 -5.55
N ARG A 113 12.92 17.66 -6.50
CA ARG A 113 14.09 18.51 -6.78
C ARG A 113 14.49 19.41 -5.60
N GLN A 114 13.55 19.86 -4.79
CA GLN A 114 13.87 20.63 -3.59
C GLN A 114 14.38 19.73 -2.47
N ILE A 115 13.72 18.60 -2.23
CA ILE A 115 14.12 17.63 -1.20
C ILE A 115 15.53 17.11 -1.49
N SER A 116 15.90 16.86 -2.75
CA SER A 116 17.24 16.40 -3.13
C SER A 116 18.38 17.39 -2.81
N ARG A 117 18.07 18.64 -2.41
CA ARG A 117 19.05 19.63 -1.94
C ARG A 117 19.38 19.50 -0.46
N VAL A 118 18.64 18.67 0.26
CA VAL A 118 18.94 18.33 1.65
C VAL A 118 20.11 17.33 1.64
N ALA A 119 21.02 17.42 2.61
CA ALA A 119 22.10 16.43 2.69
C ALA A 119 21.53 15.10 3.25
N PRO A 120 21.87 13.93 2.69
CA PRO A 120 21.33 12.63 3.12
C PRO A 120 22.00 12.10 4.40
N VAL A 121 22.19 12.97 5.40
CA VAL A 121 22.90 12.69 6.65
C VAL A 121 22.25 13.44 7.83
N GLY A 122 22.53 12.98 9.04
CA GLY A 122 22.08 13.63 10.27
C GLY A 122 20.56 13.55 10.48
N THR A 123 20.01 14.49 11.24
CA THR A 123 18.61 14.49 11.71
C THR A 123 17.58 14.67 10.58
N LEU A 124 18.00 15.17 9.42
CA LEU A 124 17.12 15.39 8.27
C LEU A 124 17.06 14.20 7.31
N ARG A 125 17.92 13.18 7.46
CA ARG A 125 17.94 12.02 6.57
C ARG A 125 16.59 11.30 6.55
N LYS A 126 16.08 10.90 7.72
CA LYS A 126 14.79 10.20 7.83
C LYS A 126 13.63 11.05 7.24
N PRO A 127 13.40 12.31 7.65
CA PRO A 127 12.35 13.15 7.07
C PRO A 127 12.47 13.36 5.56
N MET A 128 13.69 13.55 5.04
CA MET A 128 13.93 13.63 3.59
C MET A 128 13.44 12.37 2.88
N LEU A 129 13.83 11.19 3.36
CA LEU A 129 13.49 9.91 2.74
C LEU A 129 11.97 9.69 2.77
N GLN A 130 11.32 10.01 3.90
CA GLN A 130 9.86 9.93 4.06
C GLN A 130 9.13 10.81 3.05
N TRP A 131 9.49 12.09 2.94
CA TRP A 131 8.83 13.00 2.00
C TRP A 131 9.14 12.67 0.54
N SER A 132 10.33 12.12 0.26
CA SER A 132 10.65 11.61 -1.08
C SER A 132 9.78 10.40 -1.43
N ALA A 133 9.61 9.47 -0.50
CA ALA A 133 8.74 8.30 -0.68
C ALA A 133 7.28 8.71 -0.91
N GLU A 134 6.76 9.66 -0.13
CA GLU A 134 5.41 10.21 -0.31
C GLU A 134 5.21 10.81 -1.71
N CYS A 135 6.18 11.59 -2.21
CA CYS A 135 6.11 12.15 -3.56
C CYS A 135 6.10 11.04 -4.62
N LEU A 136 6.93 10.01 -4.45
CA LEU A 136 6.99 8.87 -5.37
C LEU A 136 5.70 8.06 -5.35
N MET A 137 5.08 7.85 -4.19
CA MET A 137 3.77 7.19 -4.05
C MET A 137 2.68 7.95 -4.79
N ARG A 138 2.64 9.29 -4.66
CA ARG A 138 1.68 10.13 -5.39
C ARG A 138 1.90 10.14 -6.90
N GLN A 139 3.15 9.97 -7.34
CA GLN A 139 3.50 9.75 -8.75
C GLN A 139 3.31 8.29 -9.21
N GLN A 140 2.81 7.40 -8.34
CA GLN A 140 2.66 5.97 -8.59
C GLN A 140 3.98 5.25 -8.95
N ARG A 141 5.11 5.82 -8.52
CA ARG A 141 6.45 5.23 -8.71
C ARG A 141 6.73 4.25 -7.58
N TRP A 142 5.89 3.22 -7.50
CA TRP A 142 5.79 2.30 -6.37
C TRP A 142 7.12 1.60 -6.04
N GLY A 143 7.85 1.12 -7.06
CA GLY A 143 9.13 0.44 -6.85
C GLY A 143 10.21 1.34 -6.26
N GLU A 144 10.23 2.63 -6.57
CA GLU A 144 11.18 3.58 -5.98
C GLU A 144 10.76 3.97 -4.56
N ALA A 145 9.45 4.18 -4.34
CA ALA A 145 8.90 4.45 -3.01
C ALA A 145 9.21 3.31 -2.03
N GLU A 146 9.10 2.07 -2.48
CA GLU A 146 9.43 0.87 -1.70
C GLU A 146 10.87 0.91 -1.17
N GLN A 147 11.84 1.22 -2.03
CA GLN A 147 13.26 1.26 -1.64
C GLN A 147 13.51 2.32 -0.56
N LEU A 148 12.90 3.50 -0.71
CA LEU A 148 13.04 4.56 0.29
C LEU A 148 12.36 4.21 1.61
N LEU A 149 11.16 3.62 1.58
CA LEU A 149 10.44 3.21 2.79
C LEU A 149 11.17 2.12 3.56
N LYS A 150 11.81 1.16 2.86
CA LYS A 150 12.67 0.16 3.50
C LYS A 150 13.83 0.80 4.28
N LEU A 151 14.52 1.77 3.68
CA LEU A 151 15.58 2.52 4.36
C LEU A 151 15.07 3.29 5.58
N VAL A 152 13.89 3.90 5.48
CA VAL A 152 13.27 4.63 6.59
C VAL A 152 12.92 3.69 7.74
N ILE A 153 12.38 2.52 7.44
CA ILE A 153 12.00 1.51 8.45
C ILE A 153 13.24 0.87 9.10
N GLU A 154 14.34 0.73 8.37
CA GLU A 154 15.62 0.32 8.95
C GLU A 154 16.15 1.33 9.99
N GLU A 155 15.94 2.63 9.75
CA GLU A 155 16.31 3.69 10.69
C GLU A 155 15.35 3.79 11.89
N ASP A 156 14.05 3.64 11.65
CA ASP A 156 13.03 3.68 12.69
C ASP A 156 11.97 2.59 12.49
N PRO A 157 12.20 1.40 13.09
CA PRO A 157 11.27 0.28 12.96
C PRO A 157 9.94 0.46 13.69
N GLN A 158 9.80 1.50 14.54
CA GLN A 158 8.61 1.71 15.38
C GLN A 158 7.62 2.70 14.79
N ASP A 159 7.90 3.25 13.61
CA ASP A 159 7.05 4.22 12.93
C ASP A 159 5.93 3.50 12.14
N ALA A 160 4.75 3.40 12.75
CA ALA A 160 3.58 2.72 12.18
C ALA A 160 3.17 3.30 10.81
N GLU A 161 3.35 4.60 10.60
CA GLU A 161 2.99 5.26 9.35
C GLU A 161 3.85 4.77 8.18
N ASN A 162 5.16 4.53 8.39
CA ASN A 162 6.01 4.02 7.33
C ASN A 162 5.68 2.56 6.99
N HIS A 163 5.31 1.73 7.97
CA HIS A 163 4.83 0.38 7.72
C HIS A 163 3.52 0.39 6.92
N ARG A 164 2.58 1.29 7.23
CA ARG A 164 1.34 1.46 6.46
C ARG A 164 1.60 1.94 5.04
N ASN A 165 2.51 2.90 4.87
CA ASN A 165 2.89 3.39 3.55
C ASN A 165 3.55 2.28 2.73
N LEU A 166 4.39 1.45 3.35
CA LEU A 166 5.00 0.29 2.70
C LEU A 166 3.95 -0.76 2.33
N ALA A 167 2.95 -1.00 3.18
CA ALA A 167 1.81 -1.86 2.84
C ALA A 167 1.02 -1.33 1.64
N THR A 168 0.80 -0.02 1.58
CA THR A 168 0.14 0.63 0.43
C THR A 168 0.94 0.44 -0.85
N VAL A 169 2.27 0.60 -0.78
CA VAL A 169 3.17 0.32 -1.90
C VAL A 169 3.08 -1.14 -2.33
N TYR A 170 3.14 -2.10 -1.41
CA TYR A 170 3.01 -3.52 -1.74
C TYR A 170 1.65 -3.87 -2.34
N HIS A 171 0.56 -3.32 -1.84
CA HIS A 171 -0.78 -3.50 -2.40
C HIS A 171 -0.83 -3.04 -3.87
N ASN A 172 -0.32 -1.84 -4.18
CA ASN A 172 -0.29 -1.33 -5.55
C ASN A 172 0.68 -2.09 -6.46
N LEU A 173 1.71 -2.73 -5.89
CA LEU A 173 2.62 -3.61 -6.61
C LEU A 173 2.06 -5.03 -6.81
N GLY A 174 0.88 -5.38 -6.27
CA GLY A 174 0.34 -6.74 -6.33
C GLY A 174 0.92 -7.71 -5.29
N ALA A 175 1.76 -7.23 -4.38
CA ALA A 175 2.50 -8.04 -3.41
C ALA A 175 1.70 -8.23 -2.10
N MET A 176 0.55 -8.90 -2.19
CA MET A 176 -0.47 -8.92 -1.12
C MET A 176 0.00 -9.52 0.21
N ASP A 177 0.78 -10.60 0.20
CA ASP A 177 1.35 -11.18 1.43
C ASP A 177 2.27 -10.18 2.16
N PHE A 178 3.09 -9.44 1.40
CA PHE A 178 3.97 -8.41 1.97
C PHE A 178 3.17 -7.21 2.49
N ALA A 179 2.09 -6.84 1.81
CA ALA A 179 1.17 -5.81 2.27
C ALA A 179 0.54 -6.22 3.61
N LEU A 180 0.00 -7.45 3.72
CA LEU A 180 -0.59 -7.95 4.96
C LEU A 180 0.43 -8.02 6.10
N ALA A 181 1.67 -8.45 5.84
CA ALA A 181 2.72 -8.46 6.85
C ALA A 181 3.07 -7.04 7.37
N ALA A 182 3.18 -6.06 6.47
CA ALA A 182 3.41 -4.67 6.85
C ALA A 182 2.20 -4.05 7.60
N LEU A 183 0.98 -4.48 7.26
CA LEU A 183 -0.23 -4.09 7.99
C LEU A 183 -0.29 -4.68 9.39
N GLN A 184 0.16 -5.93 9.58
CA GLN A 184 0.27 -6.53 10.91
C GLN A 184 1.22 -5.74 11.81
N GLU A 185 2.37 -5.29 11.28
CA GLU A 185 3.26 -4.39 12.03
C GLU A 185 2.62 -3.03 12.31
N THR A 186 1.89 -2.46 11.35
CA THR A 186 1.12 -1.22 11.56
C THR A 186 0.11 -1.39 12.70
N GLN A 187 -0.69 -2.45 12.69
CA GLN A 187 -1.69 -2.75 13.73
C GLN A 187 -1.06 -3.02 15.10
N ARG A 188 0.17 -3.56 15.13
CA ARG A 188 0.92 -3.77 16.37
C ARG A 188 1.46 -2.45 16.95
N LEU A 189 1.92 -1.55 16.09
CA LEU A 189 2.55 -0.28 16.47
C LEU A 189 1.52 0.82 16.76
N ASP A 190 0.44 0.86 15.98
CA ASP A 190 -0.69 1.77 16.13
C ASP A 190 -2.01 0.98 16.02
N PRO A 191 -2.50 0.43 17.15
CA PRO A 191 -3.74 -0.34 17.19
C PRO A 191 -4.99 0.45 16.82
N ASP A 192 -4.94 1.78 16.86
CA ASP A 192 -6.07 2.67 16.58
C ASP A 192 -6.11 3.13 15.11
N ASP A 193 -5.12 2.76 14.29
CA ASP A 193 -5.11 3.12 12.87
C ASP A 193 -6.15 2.33 12.06
N TYR A 194 -7.34 2.92 11.88
CA TYR A 194 -8.40 2.34 11.07
C TYR A 194 -7.96 2.01 9.64
N ARG A 195 -6.98 2.74 9.08
CA ARG A 195 -6.54 2.58 7.68
C ARG A 195 -5.86 1.24 7.48
N ALA A 196 -5.15 0.77 8.50
CA ALA A 196 -4.48 -0.52 8.45
C ALA A 196 -5.50 -1.66 8.35
N HIS A 197 -6.54 -1.60 9.18
CA HIS A 197 -7.66 -2.54 9.15
C HIS A 197 -8.45 -2.48 7.84
N ARG A 198 -8.77 -1.28 7.35
CA ARG A 198 -9.48 -1.14 6.06
C ARG A 198 -8.66 -1.73 4.91
N LEU A 199 -7.36 -1.42 4.81
CA LEU A 199 -6.52 -1.95 3.75
C LEU A 199 -6.35 -3.47 3.84
N ALA A 200 -6.27 -4.04 5.05
CA ALA A 200 -6.27 -5.48 5.24
C ALA A 200 -7.57 -6.11 4.75
N GLY A 201 -8.72 -5.49 5.08
CA GLY A 201 -10.03 -5.91 4.59
C GLY A 201 -10.14 -5.88 3.06
N LEU A 202 -9.60 -4.84 2.43
CA LEU A 202 -9.57 -4.72 0.95
C LEU A 202 -8.79 -5.87 0.32
N ILE A 203 -7.58 -6.16 0.81
CA ILE A 203 -6.74 -7.26 0.33
C ILE A 203 -7.44 -8.61 0.52
N LEU A 204 -7.98 -8.86 1.72
CA LEU A 204 -8.63 -10.13 2.04
C LEU A 204 -9.89 -10.38 1.18
N ASN A 205 -10.65 -9.32 0.90
CA ASN A 205 -11.82 -9.36 0.05
C ASN A 205 -11.46 -9.61 -1.42
N ALA A 206 -10.56 -8.79 -1.98
CA ALA A 206 -10.30 -8.78 -3.42
C ALA A 206 -9.39 -9.93 -3.88
N ASP A 207 -8.35 -10.25 -3.11
CA ASP A 207 -7.29 -11.16 -3.57
C ASP A 207 -7.46 -12.59 -3.03
N TYR A 208 -7.99 -12.74 -1.82
CA TYR A 208 -8.11 -14.05 -1.17
C TYR A 208 -9.56 -14.56 -1.09
N ALA A 209 -10.55 -13.74 -1.47
CA ALA A 209 -11.98 -14.00 -1.25
C ALA A 209 -12.28 -14.48 0.20
N ASN A 210 -11.46 -14.04 1.17
CA ASN A 210 -11.60 -14.40 2.56
C ASN A 210 -12.54 -13.41 3.24
N TYR A 211 -13.82 -13.49 2.87
CA TYR A 211 -14.84 -12.55 3.29
C TYR A 211 -15.02 -12.51 4.82
N THR A 212 -14.79 -13.62 5.51
CA THR A 212 -14.96 -13.70 6.96
C THR A 212 -13.94 -12.80 7.67
N GLU A 213 -12.67 -12.91 7.29
CA GLU A 213 -11.65 -12.07 7.89
C GLU A 213 -11.75 -10.62 7.38
N ALA A 214 -12.12 -10.41 6.11
CA ALA A 214 -12.38 -9.07 5.59
C ALA A 214 -13.48 -8.34 6.39
N ILE A 215 -14.60 -9.02 6.70
CA ILE A 215 -15.68 -8.48 7.56
C ILE A 215 -15.14 -8.08 8.94
N ASN A 216 -14.32 -8.92 9.57
CA ASN A 216 -13.72 -8.62 10.87
C ASN A 216 -12.81 -7.38 10.80
N GLN A 217 -12.01 -7.27 9.74
CA GLN A 217 -11.13 -6.13 9.51
C GLN A 217 -11.92 -4.84 9.24
N TYR A 218 -12.99 -4.88 8.44
CA TYR A 218 -13.83 -3.70 8.21
C TYR A 218 -14.60 -3.26 9.46
N ARG A 219 -15.14 -4.20 10.26
CA ARG A 219 -15.74 -3.86 11.56
C ARG A 219 -14.71 -3.23 12.50
N SER A 220 -13.52 -3.82 12.57
CA SER A 220 -12.40 -3.26 13.32
C SER A 220 -12.05 -1.84 12.86
N ALA A 221 -12.04 -1.58 11.55
CA ALA A 221 -11.81 -0.25 11.00
C ALA A 221 -12.90 0.73 11.43
N LEU A 222 -14.18 0.34 11.41
CA LEU A 222 -15.30 1.18 11.83
C LEU A 222 -15.28 1.49 13.33
N ASP A 223 -14.83 0.56 14.18
CA ASP A 223 -14.72 0.74 15.63
C ASP A 223 -13.64 1.77 16.03
N ARG A 224 -12.72 2.10 15.12
CA ARG A 224 -11.58 3.02 15.35
C ARG A 224 -11.84 4.45 14.90
N SER A 225 -13.12 4.84 14.89
CA SER A 225 -13.57 6.21 14.59
C SER A 225 -12.98 6.81 13.29
N PRO A 226 -13.13 6.13 12.13
CA PRO A 226 -12.72 6.71 10.86
C PRO A 226 -13.54 7.97 10.55
N PRO A 227 -13.02 8.93 9.75
CA PRO A 227 -13.79 10.07 9.30
C PRO A 227 -15.08 9.65 8.59
N ASP A 228 -16.16 10.44 8.73
CA ASP A 228 -17.50 10.13 8.18
C ASP A 228 -17.51 9.78 6.69
N GLU A 229 -16.64 10.43 5.91
CA GLU A 229 -16.48 10.16 4.49
C GLU A 229 -15.91 8.77 4.21
N VAL A 230 -15.02 8.29 5.06
CA VAL A 230 -14.40 6.97 4.96
C VAL A 230 -15.32 5.89 5.53
N VAL A 231 -16.10 6.21 6.58
CA VAL A 231 -17.12 5.30 7.14
C VAL A 231 -18.05 4.79 6.04
N ARG A 232 -18.49 5.66 5.13
CA ARG A 232 -19.38 5.29 4.02
C ARG A 232 -18.73 4.27 3.09
N ALA A 233 -17.47 4.47 2.71
CA ALA A 233 -16.74 3.54 1.87
C ALA A 233 -16.54 2.18 2.56
N ILE A 234 -16.14 2.17 3.83
CA ILE A 234 -15.97 0.93 4.61
C ILE A 234 -17.30 0.18 4.74
N ARG A 235 -18.43 0.88 4.93
CA ARG A 235 -19.75 0.24 4.97
C ARG A 235 -20.13 -0.42 3.65
N SER A 236 -19.85 0.21 2.50
CA SER A 236 -20.04 -0.42 1.19
C SER A 236 -19.13 -1.63 1.01
N GLU A 237 -17.86 -1.53 1.38
CA GLU A 237 -16.90 -2.65 1.33
C GLU A 237 -17.34 -3.82 2.22
N LEU A 238 -17.81 -3.54 3.44
CA LEU A 238 -18.35 -4.51 4.38
C LEU A 238 -19.63 -5.17 3.84
N ALA A 239 -20.57 -4.38 3.33
CA ALA A 239 -21.81 -4.90 2.77
C ALA A 239 -21.56 -5.81 1.56
N HIS A 240 -20.53 -5.52 0.75
CA HIS A 240 -20.13 -6.41 -0.35
C HIS A 240 -19.71 -7.78 0.19
N CYS A 241 -18.84 -7.83 1.21
CA CYS A 241 -18.45 -9.10 1.81
C CYS A 241 -19.65 -9.84 2.44
N LEU A 242 -20.62 -9.13 3.03
CA LEU A 242 -21.83 -9.74 3.58
C LEU A 242 -22.72 -10.36 2.48
N ILE A 243 -22.86 -9.68 1.34
CA ILE A 243 -23.57 -10.21 0.15
C ILE A 243 -22.90 -11.50 -0.34
N GLU A 244 -21.57 -11.51 -0.44
CA GLU A 244 -20.81 -12.69 -0.85
C GLU A 244 -20.98 -13.87 0.13
N GLN A 245 -21.17 -13.59 1.42
CA GLN A 245 -21.53 -14.59 2.43
C GLN A 245 -23.02 -14.93 2.47
N ARG A 246 -23.84 -14.32 1.61
CA ARG A 246 -25.29 -14.46 1.55
C ARG A 246 -26.02 -13.96 2.80
N ASP A 247 -25.38 -13.10 3.59
CA ASP A 247 -26.01 -12.41 4.72
C ASP A 247 -26.66 -11.11 4.24
N TYR A 248 -27.70 -11.27 3.41
CA TYR A 248 -28.36 -10.16 2.74
C TYR A 248 -29.07 -9.21 3.70
N ASN A 249 -29.60 -9.72 4.81
CA ASN A 249 -30.24 -8.90 5.84
C ASN A 249 -29.23 -7.96 6.50
N ALA A 250 -28.09 -8.48 6.97
CA ALA A 250 -27.05 -7.64 7.55
C ALA A 250 -26.46 -6.67 6.52
N ALA A 251 -26.29 -7.10 5.26
CA ALA A 251 -25.86 -6.20 4.19
C ALA A 251 -26.84 -5.03 3.99
N MET A 252 -28.15 -5.30 3.97
CA MET A 252 -29.18 -4.26 3.85
C MET A 252 -29.14 -3.27 5.01
N GLU A 253 -29.06 -3.75 6.25
CA GLU A 253 -28.94 -2.89 7.45
C GLU A 253 -27.73 -1.95 7.36
N ILE A 254 -26.57 -2.45 6.92
CA ILE A 254 -25.37 -1.63 6.74
C ILE A 254 -25.57 -0.59 5.63
N LEU A 255 -26.21 -1.00 4.52
CA LEU A 255 -26.43 -0.14 3.36
C LEU A 255 -27.44 0.96 3.64
N GLU A 256 -28.38 0.83 4.57
CA GLU A 256 -29.34 1.88 4.95
C GLU A 256 -28.66 3.19 5.35
N ALA A 257 -27.52 3.09 6.05
CA ALA A 257 -26.73 4.23 6.50
C ALA A 257 -25.78 4.80 5.42
N VAL A 258 -25.78 4.23 4.21
CA VAL A 258 -24.96 4.70 3.09
C VAL A 258 -25.84 5.51 2.12
N PRO A 259 -25.42 6.73 1.72
CA PRO A 259 -26.15 7.53 0.75
C PRO A 259 -26.43 6.79 -0.55
N VAL A 260 -27.59 7.07 -1.16
CA VAL A 260 -27.99 6.45 -2.43
C VAL A 260 -27.01 6.84 -3.53
N ALA A 261 -26.43 5.82 -4.15
CA ALA A 261 -25.55 5.91 -5.30
C ALA A 261 -25.70 4.62 -6.12
N VAL A 262 -25.30 4.64 -7.38
CA VAL A 262 -25.42 3.47 -8.29
C VAL A 262 -24.87 2.18 -7.67
N PRO A 263 -23.65 2.13 -7.07
CA PRO A 263 -23.16 0.90 -6.44
C PRO A 263 -24.05 0.41 -5.28
N VAL A 264 -24.58 1.33 -4.46
CA VAL A 264 -25.45 1.01 -3.33
C VAL A 264 -26.80 0.48 -3.82
N LEU A 265 -27.38 1.08 -4.87
CA LEU A 265 -28.62 0.59 -5.48
C LEU A 265 -28.45 -0.80 -6.07
N VAL A 266 -27.34 -1.08 -6.75
CA VAL A 266 -27.01 -2.41 -7.29
C VAL A 266 -26.91 -3.42 -6.15
N MET A 267 -26.17 -3.11 -5.08
CA MET A 267 -26.03 -4.02 -3.93
C MET A 267 -27.37 -4.28 -3.23
N ARG A 268 -28.19 -3.26 -3.00
CA ARG A 268 -29.54 -3.43 -2.42
C ARG A 268 -30.46 -4.24 -3.35
N SER A 269 -30.39 -4.00 -4.66
CA SER A 269 -31.12 -4.77 -5.67
C SER A 269 -30.72 -6.25 -5.63
N GLU A 270 -29.43 -6.55 -5.51
CA GLU A 270 -28.91 -7.91 -5.39
C GLU A 270 -29.36 -8.60 -4.09
N CYS A 271 -29.35 -7.90 -2.96
CA CYS A 271 -29.91 -8.40 -1.71
C CYS A 271 -31.39 -8.76 -1.86
N LEU A 272 -32.21 -7.82 -2.36
CA LEU A 272 -33.66 -8.03 -2.53
C LEU A 272 -33.98 -9.18 -3.49
N TRP A 273 -33.25 -9.24 -4.61
CA TRP A 273 -33.37 -10.33 -5.57
C TRP A 273 -33.09 -11.69 -4.91
N SER A 274 -32.00 -11.77 -4.15
CA SER A 274 -31.59 -12.99 -3.45
C SER A 274 -32.54 -13.40 -2.31
N MET A 275 -33.29 -12.44 -1.75
CA MET A 275 -34.35 -12.69 -0.77
C MET A 275 -35.71 -13.00 -1.40
N GLY A 276 -35.83 -12.93 -2.73
CA GLY A 276 -37.07 -13.20 -3.47
C GLY A 276 -37.99 -12.00 -3.65
N GLU A 277 -37.58 -10.79 -3.23
CA GLU A 277 -38.29 -9.54 -3.46
C GLU A 277 -38.00 -8.99 -4.87
N LEU A 278 -38.49 -9.72 -5.87
CA LEU A 278 -38.15 -9.51 -7.28
C LEU A 278 -38.61 -8.15 -7.81
N GLU A 279 -39.80 -7.68 -7.42
CA GLU A 279 -40.37 -6.42 -7.92
C GLU A 279 -39.57 -5.22 -7.42
N GLU A 280 -39.26 -5.18 -6.12
CA GLU A 280 -38.45 -4.14 -5.49
C GLU A 280 -37.02 -4.15 -6.01
N SER A 281 -36.43 -5.34 -6.21
CA SER A 281 -35.11 -5.47 -6.82
C SER A 281 -35.05 -4.84 -8.22
N GLN A 282 -36.04 -5.13 -9.07
CA GLN A 282 -36.11 -4.58 -10.43
C GLN A 282 -36.31 -3.05 -10.43
N LYS A 283 -37.10 -2.52 -9.49
CA LYS A 283 -37.26 -1.07 -9.31
C LYS A 283 -35.91 -0.40 -8.99
N LEU A 284 -35.15 -0.95 -8.04
CA LEU A 284 -33.84 -0.40 -7.68
C LEU A 284 -32.82 -0.50 -8.82
N LEU A 285 -32.84 -1.60 -9.58
CA LEU A 285 -31.96 -1.76 -10.74
C LEU A 285 -32.30 -0.76 -11.85
N ALA A 286 -33.58 -0.51 -12.09
CA ALA A 286 -34.04 0.50 -13.05
C ALA A 286 -33.68 1.92 -12.61
N GLU A 287 -33.75 2.21 -11.30
CA GLU A 287 -33.27 3.48 -10.74
C GLU A 287 -31.75 3.65 -10.96
N ALA A 288 -30.97 2.60 -10.70
CA ALA A 288 -29.52 2.61 -10.92
C ALA A 288 -29.16 2.83 -12.40
N GLU A 289 -29.89 2.21 -13.32
CA GLU A 289 -29.74 2.41 -14.77
C GLU A 289 -30.11 3.83 -15.19
N ALA A 290 -31.19 4.40 -14.66
CA ALA A 290 -31.60 5.77 -14.94
C ALA A 290 -30.55 6.80 -14.49
N LEU A 291 -29.87 6.54 -13.36
CA LEU A 291 -28.77 7.37 -12.87
C LEU A 291 -27.51 7.24 -13.73
N LYS A 292 -27.18 6.02 -14.18
CA LYS A 292 -26.00 5.77 -15.03
C LYS A 292 -26.25 4.62 -16.02
N PRO A 293 -26.71 4.92 -17.25
CA PRO A 293 -27.03 3.91 -18.25
C PRO A 293 -25.84 3.02 -18.66
N ASP A 294 -24.62 3.58 -18.64
CA ASP A 294 -23.39 2.87 -19.00
C ASP A 294 -22.69 2.19 -17.81
N SER A 295 -23.39 1.98 -16.69
CA SER A 295 -22.79 1.30 -15.52
C SER A 295 -22.55 -0.19 -15.81
N VAL A 296 -21.28 -0.59 -15.74
CA VAL A 296 -20.87 -2.01 -15.84
C VAL A 296 -21.52 -2.83 -14.72
N GLN A 297 -21.57 -2.31 -13.49
CA GLN A 297 -22.18 -3.01 -12.35
C GLN A 297 -23.67 -3.31 -12.56
N VAL A 298 -24.43 -2.34 -13.10
CA VAL A 298 -25.85 -2.51 -13.43
C VAL A 298 -26.03 -3.59 -14.51
N ARG A 299 -25.19 -3.56 -15.56
CA ARG A 299 -25.21 -4.54 -16.65
C ARG A 299 -24.87 -5.95 -16.15
N LEU A 300 -23.87 -6.09 -15.28
CA LEU A 300 -23.48 -7.37 -14.70
C LEU A 300 -24.60 -7.97 -13.83
N LEU A 301 -25.21 -7.17 -12.94
CA LEU A 301 -26.33 -7.66 -12.13
C LEU A 301 -27.52 -8.06 -13.02
N ARG A 302 -27.85 -7.26 -14.04
CA ARG A 302 -28.89 -7.62 -15.03
C ARG A 302 -28.60 -8.94 -15.72
N ALA A 303 -27.36 -9.15 -16.19
CA ALA A 303 -26.98 -10.41 -16.85
C ALA A 303 -27.13 -11.62 -15.91
N ARG A 304 -26.76 -11.47 -14.62
CA ARG A 304 -26.99 -12.52 -13.60
C ARG A 304 -28.47 -12.81 -13.40
N MET A 305 -29.32 -11.78 -13.28
CA MET A 305 -30.77 -11.93 -13.13
C MET A 305 -31.41 -12.57 -14.37
N LEU A 306 -30.99 -12.20 -15.59
CA LEU A 306 -31.45 -12.81 -16.84
C LEU A 306 -31.07 -14.29 -16.91
N LEU A 307 -29.89 -14.64 -16.42
CA LEU A 307 -29.43 -16.03 -16.41
C LEU A 307 -30.29 -16.90 -15.48
N ASP A 308 -30.67 -16.37 -14.32
CA ASP A 308 -31.57 -17.03 -13.36
C ASP A 308 -33.01 -17.16 -13.89
N ASP A 309 -33.50 -16.16 -14.62
CA ASP A 309 -34.78 -16.22 -15.35
C ASP A 309 -34.74 -17.15 -16.57
N GLY A 310 -33.58 -17.75 -16.87
CA GLY A 310 -33.40 -18.66 -18.01
C GLY A 310 -33.26 -17.96 -19.37
N GLN A 311 -33.15 -16.64 -19.40
CA GLN A 311 -32.91 -15.80 -20.59
C GLN A 311 -31.41 -15.78 -20.96
N ARG A 312 -30.87 -16.97 -21.21
CA ARG A 312 -29.42 -17.21 -21.34
C ARG A 312 -28.78 -16.43 -22.47
N ASP A 313 -29.43 -16.36 -23.63
CA ASP A 313 -28.89 -15.67 -24.81
C ASP A 313 -28.71 -14.17 -24.56
N GLN A 314 -29.65 -13.55 -23.82
CA GLN A 314 -29.55 -12.13 -23.47
C GLN A 314 -28.44 -11.88 -22.45
N ALA A 315 -28.29 -12.77 -21.46
CA ALA A 315 -27.18 -12.68 -20.50
C ALA A 315 -25.82 -12.82 -21.18
N ILE A 316 -25.67 -13.79 -22.10
CA ILE A 316 -24.45 -14.01 -22.89
C ILE A 316 -24.10 -12.76 -23.70
N ALA A 317 -25.07 -12.16 -24.41
CA ALA A 317 -24.85 -10.95 -25.20
C ALA A 317 -24.30 -9.80 -24.35
N ILE A 318 -24.83 -9.59 -23.13
CA ILE A 318 -24.33 -8.55 -22.23
C ILE A 318 -22.87 -8.81 -21.84
N TYR A 319 -22.52 -10.04 -21.46
CA TYR A 319 -21.16 -10.39 -21.07
C TYR A 319 -20.17 -10.29 -22.25
N GLU A 320 -20.55 -10.72 -23.45
CA GLU A 320 -19.73 -10.59 -24.66
C GLU A 320 -19.47 -9.11 -24.99
N GLU A 321 -20.49 -8.25 -24.89
CA GLU A 321 -20.32 -6.80 -25.09
C GLU A 321 -19.38 -6.17 -24.06
N LEU A 322 -19.42 -6.61 -22.80
CA LEU A 322 -18.50 -6.12 -21.76
C LEU A 322 -17.06 -6.55 -22.06
N LEU A 323 -16.86 -7.83 -22.41
CA LEU A 323 -15.53 -8.36 -22.72
C LEU A 323 -14.97 -7.85 -24.06
N ALA A 324 -15.81 -7.39 -24.98
CA ALA A 324 -15.36 -6.70 -26.18
C ALA A 324 -14.70 -5.35 -25.85
N LYS A 325 -15.14 -4.68 -24.78
CA LYS A 325 -14.55 -3.42 -24.29
C LYS A 325 -13.36 -3.66 -23.38
N GLU A 326 -13.46 -4.64 -22.49
CA GLU A 326 -12.42 -5.00 -21.52
C GLU A 326 -12.04 -6.48 -21.66
N PRO A 327 -11.19 -6.84 -22.63
CA PRO A 327 -10.84 -8.24 -22.91
C PRO A 327 -10.09 -8.94 -21.78
N HIS A 328 -9.53 -8.20 -20.82
CA HIS A 328 -8.73 -8.77 -19.73
C HIS A 328 -9.53 -8.93 -18.42
N ASP A 329 -10.83 -8.62 -18.41
CA ASP A 329 -11.68 -8.85 -17.24
C ASP A 329 -11.96 -10.35 -17.05
N PHE A 330 -11.15 -10.96 -16.19
CA PHE A 330 -11.24 -12.38 -15.88
C PHE A 330 -12.53 -12.73 -15.09
N GLN A 331 -13.08 -11.80 -14.29
CA GLN A 331 -14.30 -12.04 -13.52
C GLN A 331 -15.50 -12.13 -14.45
N THR A 332 -15.67 -11.16 -15.37
CA THR A 332 -16.72 -11.21 -16.38
C THR A 332 -16.55 -12.42 -17.31
N ARG A 333 -15.30 -12.81 -17.62
CA ARG A 333 -15.02 -14.01 -18.40
C ARG A 333 -15.50 -15.30 -17.72
N TYR A 334 -15.32 -15.41 -16.41
CA TYR A 334 -15.83 -16.54 -15.65
C TYR A 334 -17.37 -16.58 -15.67
N GLN A 335 -18.02 -15.42 -15.51
CA GLN A 335 -19.49 -15.33 -15.60
C GLN A 335 -20.02 -15.70 -16.99
N LEU A 336 -19.33 -15.29 -18.06
CA LEU A 336 -19.65 -15.71 -19.42
C LEU A 336 -19.53 -17.24 -19.59
N ALA A 337 -18.48 -17.85 -19.03
CA ALA A 337 -18.34 -19.30 -19.06
C ALA A 337 -19.55 -19.97 -18.38
N LEU A 338 -19.93 -19.54 -17.18
CA LEU A 338 -21.12 -20.07 -16.48
C LEU A 338 -22.42 -19.86 -17.30
N ALA A 339 -22.55 -18.73 -18.00
CA ALA A 339 -23.69 -18.48 -18.87
C ALA A 339 -23.74 -19.47 -20.06
N TYR A 340 -22.62 -19.74 -20.72
CA TYR A 340 -22.54 -20.77 -21.76
C TYR A 340 -22.79 -22.19 -21.24
N GLN A 341 -22.33 -22.50 -20.02
CA GLN A 341 -22.61 -23.78 -19.37
C GLN A 341 -24.12 -23.96 -19.15
N SER A 342 -24.78 -22.93 -18.62
CA SER A 342 -26.24 -22.93 -18.46
C SER A 342 -26.97 -23.09 -19.79
N ALA A 343 -26.42 -22.53 -20.88
CA ALA A 343 -26.97 -22.65 -22.24
C ALA A 343 -26.69 -24.00 -22.92
N GLY A 344 -25.91 -24.89 -22.28
CA GLY A 344 -25.50 -26.17 -22.87
C GLY A 344 -24.46 -26.03 -23.98
N ASN A 345 -23.83 -24.87 -24.13
CA ASN A 345 -22.77 -24.64 -25.10
C ASN A 345 -21.41 -25.03 -24.52
N ALA A 346 -21.13 -26.34 -24.52
CA ALA A 346 -19.92 -26.91 -23.93
C ALA A 346 -18.62 -26.39 -24.57
N GLU A 347 -18.61 -26.16 -25.88
CA GLU A 347 -17.42 -25.66 -26.60
C GLU A 347 -17.07 -24.23 -26.16
N ALA A 348 -18.05 -23.34 -26.10
CA ALA A 348 -17.83 -21.96 -25.67
C ALA A 348 -17.48 -21.88 -24.18
N TYR A 349 -18.10 -22.71 -23.34
CA TYR A 349 -17.76 -22.85 -21.92
C TYR A 349 -16.27 -23.20 -21.73
N GLU A 350 -15.79 -24.28 -22.36
CA GLU A 350 -14.40 -24.72 -22.21
C GLU A 350 -13.41 -23.67 -22.73
N ARG A 351 -13.76 -22.98 -23.83
CA ARG A 351 -12.93 -21.90 -24.38
C ARG A 351 -12.76 -20.74 -23.39
N GLU A 352 -13.84 -20.25 -22.80
CA GLU A 352 -13.76 -19.13 -21.86
C GLU A 352 -13.13 -19.54 -20.53
N LEU A 353 -13.38 -20.77 -20.06
CA LEU A 353 -12.73 -21.30 -18.86
C LEU A 353 -11.22 -21.50 -19.04
N ALA A 354 -10.76 -21.93 -20.22
CA ALA A 354 -9.34 -22.04 -20.52
C ALA A 354 -8.64 -20.68 -20.43
N ARG A 355 -9.24 -19.63 -21.00
CA ARG A 355 -8.74 -18.24 -20.93
C ARG A 355 -8.75 -17.68 -19.51
N TYR A 356 -9.78 -18.01 -18.72
CA TYR A 356 -9.82 -17.67 -17.29
C TYR A 356 -8.64 -18.30 -16.54
N ARG A 357 -8.41 -19.60 -16.71
CA ARG A 357 -7.30 -20.33 -16.07
C ARG A 357 -5.93 -19.82 -16.51
N GLU A 358 -5.78 -19.43 -17.78
CA GLU A 358 -4.56 -18.79 -18.27
C GLU A 358 -4.30 -17.47 -17.52
N SER A 359 -5.33 -16.65 -17.37
CA SER A 359 -5.24 -15.37 -16.62
C SER A 359 -4.89 -15.62 -15.15
N GLU A 360 -5.50 -16.63 -14.52
CA GLU A 360 -5.21 -17.03 -13.14
C GLU A 360 -3.75 -17.48 -12.97
N SER A 361 -3.26 -18.35 -13.88
CA SER A 361 -1.88 -18.83 -13.88
C SER A 361 -0.88 -17.68 -14.01
N LYS A 362 -1.13 -16.74 -14.93
CA LYS A 362 -0.27 -15.57 -15.14
C LYS A 362 -0.24 -14.65 -13.93
N ARG A 363 -1.35 -14.45 -13.23
CA ARG A 363 -1.37 -13.67 -11.98
C ARG A 363 -0.57 -14.35 -10.87
N SER A 364 -0.64 -15.68 -10.77
CA SER A 364 0.18 -16.43 -9.80
C SER A 364 1.67 -16.31 -10.13
N GLU A 365 2.05 -16.44 -11.40
CA GLU A 365 3.43 -16.25 -11.85
C GLU A 365 3.93 -14.83 -11.54
N LEU A 366 3.10 -13.82 -11.81
CA LEU A 366 3.42 -12.42 -11.52
C LEU A 366 3.73 -12.22 -10.03
N PHE A 367 2.95 -12.86 -9.15
CA PHE A 367 3.16 -12.82 -7.71
C PHE A 367 4.49 -13.45 -7.27
N ASP A 368 4.80 -14.65 -7.78
CA ASP A 368 6.06 -15.33 -7.47
C ASP A 368 7.28 -14.52 -7.95
N MET A 369 7.17 -13.93 -9.13
CA MET A 369 8.18 -13.06 -9.70
C MET A 369 8.38 -11.78 -8.88
N TYR A 370 7.32 -11.21 -8.30
CA TYR A 370 7.47 -10.08 -7.38
C TYR A 370 8.34 -10.43 -6.19
N ARG A 371 8.08 -11.58 -5.58
CA ARG A 371 8.86 -12.05 -4.43
C ARG A 371 10.34 -12.19 -4.79
N GLU A 372 10.65 -12.68 -5.98
CA GLU A 372 12.03 -12.78 -6.46
C GLU A 372 12.65 -11.38 -6.71
N ALA A 373 11.92 -10.48 -7.38
CA ALA A 373 12.37 -9.12 -7.68
C ALA A 373 12.72 -8.32 -6.41
N MET A 374 12.02 -8.60 -5.31
CA MET A 374 12.28 -7.98 -4.01
C MET A 374 13.53 -8.50 -3.32
N GLN A 375 13.89 -9.76 -3.55
CA GLN A 375 15.13 -10.35 -3.03
C GLN A 375 16.34 -9.94 -3.90
N ARG A 376 16.10 -9.55 -5.16
CA ARG A 376 17.13 -9.22 -6.14
C ARG A 376 16.88 -7.82 -6.74
N PRO A 377 17.09 -6.74 -5.96
CA PRO A 377 16.69 -5.39 -6.36
C PRO A 377 17.46 -4.83 -7.58
N ALA A 378 18.66 -5.34 -7.87
CA ALA A 378 19.46 -4.95 -9.02
C ALA A 378 19.20 -5.80 -10.29
N ASP A 379 18.33 -6.81 -10.19
CA ASP A 379 18.05 -7.70 -11.31
C ASP A 379 17.06 -7.03 -12.29
N TYR A 380 17.57 -6.55 -13.41
CA TYR A 380 16.74 -5.89 -14.42
C TYR A 380 15.93 -6.89 -15.25
N GLU A 381 16.41 -8.12 -15.44
CA GLU A 381 15.73 -9.14 -16.25
C GLU A 381 14.39 -9.56 -15.62
N ILE A 382 14.38 -9.74 -14.30
CA ILE A 382 13.13 -10.04 -13.56
C ILE A 382 12.12 -8.90 -13.76
N ARG A 383 12.58 -7.64 -13.75
CA ARG A 383 11.72 -6.46 -13.93
C ARG A 383 11.18 -6.36 -15.37
N GLU A 384 11.98 -6.69 -16.38
CA GLU A 384 11.49 -6.75 -17.77
C GLU A 384 10.42 -7.82 -17.95
N ARG A 385 10.60 -8.98 -17.33
CA ARG A 385 9.59 -10.05 -17.36
C ARG A 385 8.31 -9.66 -16.59
N LEU A 386 8.44 -9.02 -15.43
CA LEU A 386 7.29 -8.47 -14.69
C LEU A 386 6.51 -7.46 -15.53
N ALA A 387 7.20 -6.63 -16.30
CA ALA A 387 6.57 -5.71 -17.24
C ALA A 387 5.81 -6.43 -18.35
N ALA A 388 6.42 -7.46 -18.97
CA ALA A 388 5.79 -8.24 -20.03
C ALA A 388 4.53 -8.96 -19.52
N LEU A 389 4.63 -9.62 -18.37
CA LEU A 389 3.51 -10.35 -17.77
C LEU A 389 2.37 -9.43 -17.34
N SER A 390 2.69 -8.26 -16.77
CA SER A 390 1.70 -7.22 -16.46
C SER A 390 0.97 -6.74 -17.74
N GLN A 391 1.67 -6.61 -18.87
CA GLN A 391 1.07 -6.23 -20.15
C GLN A 391 0.11 -7.30 -20.67
N GLU A 392 0.46 -8.58 -20.55
CA GLU A 392 -0.41 -9.70 -20.96
C GLU A 392 -1.70 -9.78 -20.13
N LEU A 393 -1.63 -9.34 -18.86
CA LEU A 393 -2.77 -9.22 -17.96
C LEU A 393 -3.59 -7.93 -18.16
N GLY A 394 -3.23 -7.09 -19.14
CA GLY A 394 -3.89 -5.80 -19.38
C GLY A 394 -3.57 -4.71 -18.34
N GLN A 395 -2.60 -4.96 -17.44
CA GLN A 395 -2.17 -4.03 -16.40
C GLN A 395 -1.12 -3.05 -16.97
N HIS A 396 -1.54 -2.19 -17.90
CA HIS A 396 -0.66 -1.30 -18.66
C HIS A 396 0.17 -0.35 -17.77
N GLU A 397 -0.43 0.23 -16.73
CA GLU A 397 0.26 1.13 -15.81
C GLU A 397 1.35 0.41 -15.01
N LEU A 398 1.05 -0.80 -14.55
CA LEU A 398 1.99 -1.65 -13.83
C LEU A 398 3.12 -2.12 -14.75
N SER A 399 2.80 -2.47 -16.00
CA SER A 399 3.79 -2.80 -17.03
C SER A 399 4.80 -1.65 -17.23
N GLU A 400 4.31 -0.42 -17.39
CA GLU A 400 5.17 0.76 -17.54
C GLU A 400 6.03 1.03 -16.31
N THR A 401 5.48 0.81 -15.11
CA THR A 401 6.22 0.94 -13.85
C THR A 401 7.39 -0.03 -13.80
N TRP A 402 7.18 -1.30 -14.19
CA TRP A 402 8.23 -2.30 -14.25
C TRP A 402 9.26 -2.04 -15.35
N ARG A 403 8.84 -1.50 -16.50
CA ARG A 403 9.78 -1.06 -17.56
C ARG A 403 10.72 0.04 -17.06
N LYS A 404 10.19 1.01 -16.30
CA LYS A 404 11.01 2.06 -15.68
C LYS A 404 12.00 1.48 -14.68
N ALA A 405 11.52 0.60 -13.80
CA ALA A 405 12.37 -0.06 -12.81
C ALA A 405 13.48 -0.91 -13.45
N ALA A 406 13.16 -1.62 -14.54
CA ALA A 406 14.13 -2.40 -15.31
C ALA A 406 15.24 -1.51 -15.89
N ARG A 407 14.89 -0.38 -16.51
CA ARG A 407 15.89 0.58 -17.04
C ARG A 407 16.83 1.09 -15.95
N SER A 408 16.30 1.51 -14.81
CA SER A 408 17.12 1.97 -13.69
C SER A 408 18.07 0.87 -13.17
N ALA A 409 17.58 -0.37 -13.05
CA ALA A 409 18.43 -1.51 -12.64
C ALA A 409 19.51 -1.84 -13.68
N ARG A 410 19.20 -1.74 -14.98
CA ARG A 410 20.13 -1.97 -16.09
C ARG A 410 21.25 -0.92 -16.12
N GLU A 411 20.91 0.35 -15.90
CA GLU A 411 21.88 1.45 -15.78
C GLU A 411 22.84 1.24 -14.60
N LEU A 412 22.32 0.87 -13.44
CA LEU A 412 23.13 0.56 -12.26
C LEU A 412 24.05 -0.65 -12.47
N ALA A 413 23.63 -1.62 -13.30
CA ALA A 413 24.44 -2.77 -13.68
C ALA A 413 25.50 -2.45 -14.76
N GLY A 414 25.52 -1.23 -15.31
CA GLY A 414 26.45 -0.83 -16.36
C GLY A 414 26.20 -1.49 -17.72
N VAL A 415 24.98 -2.01 -17.95
CA VAL A 415 24.59 -2.65 -19.21
C VAL A 415 24.03 -1.57 -20.15
N PRO A 416 24.57 -1.36 -21.36
CA PRO A 416 24.08 -0.34 -22.27
C PRO A 416 22.64 -0.62 -22.74
N PRO A 417 21.84 0.42 -23.07
CA PRO A 417 20.51 0.24 -23.65
C PRO A 417 20.61 -0.42 -25.04
N GLU A 418 19.64 -1.26 -25.36
CA GLU A 418 19.46 -1.88 -26.68
C GLU A 418 18.80 -0.96 -27.70
#